data_AF-A0AB34IC20-F1
#
_entry.id   AF-A0AB34IC20-F1
#
_cell.length_a   1.000
_cell.length_b   1.000
_cell.length_c   1.000
_cell.angle_alpha   90.00
_cell.angle_beta   90.00
_cell.angle_gamma   90.00
#
_symmetry.space_group_name_H-M   'P 1'
#
loop_
_entity.id
_entity.type
_entity.pdbx_description
1 polymer ?
#
loop_
_entity_poly.entity_id
_entity_poly.type
_entity_poly.pdbx_seq_one_letter_code
_entity_poly.pdbx_strand_id
1 'polypeptide(L)'
;MYRFFSLRKNCPSRWAAPLRRERLYAASCLAFCLLGAWTVRHAAAVHAWLAADGGWPYFSERMLVVHGGASVLQGGLSFGSDVLLVGKPSLLHLADRVLAVVLTLLGVYIEGLVLLCGRLSLPLQALMAGLLCASLAHHFRAKAAIRDQVYHTYVWSHTLWHLGVCASFPIPMTLAIGPRVILGLE
;
A
#
# COMPACT_ATOMS: atom_id res chain seq x y z
N MET A 1 -10.65 20.49 15.74
CA MET A 1 -9.28 19.96 15.97
C MET A 1 -9.19 18.57 15.34
N TYR A 2 -8.36 18.39 14.32
CA TYR A 2 -8.24 17.14 13.59
C TYR A 2 -7.62 16.04 14.47
N ARG A 3 -8.44 15.08 14.93
CA ARG A 3 -8.02 13.88 15.71
C ARG A 3 -7.24 12.85 14.87
N PHE A 4 -6.37 13.30 13.95
CA PHE A 4 -5.62 12.39 13.06
C PHE A 4 -4.63 11.51 13.84
N PHE A 5 -4.08 12.02 14.93
CA PHE A 5 -3.12 11.33 15.79
C PHE A 5 -3.73 10.80 17.10
N SER A 6 -4.95 10.27 17.03
CA SER A 6 -5.54 9.54 18.14
C SER A 6 -4.80 8.21 18.37
N LEU A 7 -4.44 7.93 19.63
CA LEU A 7 -3.91 6.63 20.09
C LEU A 7 -4.89 5.46 19.86
N ARG A 8 -6.16 5.76 19.58
CA ARG A 8 -7.18 4.77 19.27
C ARG A 8 -7.60 4.88 17.81
N LYS A 9 -7.86 3.76 17.15
CA LYS A 9 -8.60 3.74 15.88
C LYS A 9 -9.99 4.32 16.10
N ASN A 10 -10.46 5.16 15.18
CA ASN A 10 -11.78 5.81 15.29
C ASN A 10 -12.96 4.83 15.05
N CYS A 11 -12.72 3.52 15.12
CA CYS A 11 -13.75 2.51 14.98
C CYS A 11 -14.56 2.32 16.30
N PRO A 12 -15.87 2.07 16.21
CA PRO A 12 -16.69 1.66 17.35
C PRO A 12 -16.11 0.44 18.08
N SER A 13 -16.12 0.45 19.41
CA SER A 13 -15.60 -0.67 20.23
C SER A 13 -16.28 -2.01 19.90
N ARG A 14 -17.58 -1.98 19.59
CA ARG A 14 -18.37 -3.15 19.19
C ARG A 14 -17.86 -3.85 17.92
N TRP A 15 -17.06 -3.18 17.09
CA TRP A 15 -16.48 -3.78 15.88
C TRP A 15 -15.19 -4.55 16.13
N ALA A 16 -14.58 -4.41 17.30
CA ALA A 16 -13.27 -4.99 17.57
C ALA A 16 -13.26 -6.53 17.49
N ALA A 17 -14.25 -7.18 18.12
CA ALA A 17 -14.37 -8.63 18.10
C ALA A 17 -14.64 -9.21 16.69
N PRO A 18 -15.60 -8.69 15.91
CA PRO A 18 -15.83 -9.19 14.57
C PRO A 18 -14.67 -8.88 13.61
N LEU A 19 -14.04 -7.70 13.67
CA LEU A 19 -12.86 -7.37 12.83
C LEU A 19 -11.71 -8.37 13.00
N ARG A 20 -11.46 -8.82 14.23
CA ARG A 20 -10.42 -9.85 14.50
C ARG A 20 -10.68 -11.19 13.84
N ARG A 21 -11.93 -11.48 13.45
CA ARG A 21 -12.33 -12.74 12.82
C ARG A 21 -12.37 -12.63 11.29
N GLU A 22 -12.33 -11.42 10.74
CA GLU A 22 -12.33 -11.19 9.29
C GLU A 22 -10.98 -11.54 8.68
N ARG A 23 -10.84 -12.78 8.22
CA ARG A 23 -9.56 -13.29 7.68
C ARG A 23 -9.08 -12.53 6.46
N LEU A 24 -9.97 -12.15 5.55
CA LEU A 24 -9.60 -11.40 4.34
C LEU A 24 -9.12 -9.99 4.68
N TYR A 25 -9.78 -9.34 5.64
CA TYR A 25 -9.34 -8.05 6.17
C TYR A 25 -7.94 -8.16 6.78
N ALA A 26 -7.73 -9.16 7.66
CA ALA A 26 -6.45 -9.40 8.28
C ALA A 26 -5.34 -9.74 7.27
N ALA A 27 -5.64 -10.60 6.28
CA ALA A 27 -4.72 -10.95 5.21
C ALA A 27 -4.35 -9.75 4.34
N SER A 28 -5.31 -8.84 4.07
CA SER A 28 -5.04 -7.63 3.29
C SER A 28 -4.00 -6.71 3.96
N CYS A 29 -3.94 -6.70 5.29
CA CYS A 29 -2.92 -5.96 6.03
C CYS A 29 -1.51 -6.53 5.75
N LEU A 30 -1.40 -7.84 5.53
CA LEU A 30 -0.12 -8.52 5.25
C LEU A 30 0.27 -8.49 3.77
N ALA A 31 -0.61 -8.02 2.88
CA ALA A 31 -0.28 -7.86 1.46
C ALA A 31 0.92 -6.92 1.24
N PHE A 32 1.03 -5.86 2.07
CA PHE A 32 2.18 -4.96 2.07
C PHE A 32 3.50 -5.68 2.40
N CYS A 33 3.47 -6.71 3.25
CA CYS A 33 4.65 -7.50 3.59
C CYS A 33 5.14 -8.33 2.40
N LEU A 34 4.22 -9.04 1.74
CA LEU A 34 4.56 -9.85 0.57
C LEU A 34 5.12 -8.97 -0.55
N LEU A 35 4.46 -7.84 -0.78
CA LEU A 35 4.90 -6.83 -1.72
C LEU A 35 6.29 -6.29 -1.35
N GLY A 36 6.46 -5.76 -0.15
CA GLY A 36 7.72 -5.17 0.27
C GLY A 36 8.88 -6.14 0.19
N ALA A 37 8.68 -7.40 0.59
CA ALA A 37 9.68 -8.46 0.47
C ALA A 37 10.02 -8.77 -1.00
N TRP A 38 9.03 -8.81 -1.89
CA TRP A 38 9.27 -8.98 -3.32
C TRP A 38 10.06 -7.81 -3.91
N THR A 39 9.70 -6.57 -3.58
CA THR A 39 10.43 -5.37 -4.04
C THR A 39 11.88 -5.38 -3.57
N VAL A 40 12.15 -5.74 -2.31
CA VAL A 40 13.52 -5.86 -1.79
C VAL A 40 14.29 -6.95 -2.54
N ARG A 41 13.68 -8.13 -2.70
CA ARG A 41 14.32 -9.28 -3.37
C ARG A 41 14.70 -8.98 -4.83
N HIS A 42 13.87 -8.21 -5.52
CA HIS A 42 14.02 -7.91 -6.94
C HIS A 42 14.43 -6.46 -7.20
N ALA A 43 14.99 -5.75 -6.21
CA ALA A 43 15.32 -4.33 -6.33
C ALA A 43 16.28 -4.05 -7.49
N ALA A 44 17.32 -4.87 -7.66
CA ALA A 44 18.29 -4.74 -8.74
C ALA A 44 17.65 -4.90 -10.12
N ALA A 45 16.83 -5.94 -10.31
CA ALA A 45 16.08 -6.22 -11.53
C ALA A 45 15.12 -5.07 -11.90
N VAL A 46 14.34 -4.61 -10.92
CA VAL A 46 13.42 -3.47 -11.10
C VAL A 46 14.18 -2.20 -11.46
N HIS A 47 15.30 -1.93 -10.78
CA HIS A 47 16.14 -0.77 -11.07
C HIS A 47 16.75 -0.85 -12.47
N ALA A 48 17.30 -1.99 -12.86
CA ALA A 48 17.89 -2.19 -14.19
C ALA A 48 16.85 -2.02 -15.31
N TRP A 49 15.64 -2.54 -15.12
CA TRP A 49 14.54 -2.34 -16.07
C TRP A 49 14.15 -0.86 -16.18
N LEU A 50 13.95 -0.19 -15.04
CA LEU A 50 13.66 1.24 -15.01
C LEU A 50 14.77 2.02 -15.75
N ALA A 51 16.04 1.75 -15.46
CA ALA A 51 17.18 2.39 -16.11
C ALA A 51 17.26 2.12 -17.63
N ALA A 52 16.97 0.89 -18.06
CA ALA A 52 17.04 0.47 -19.46
C ALA A 52 15.95 1.08 -20.34
N ASP A 53 14.72 1.24 -19.83
CA ASP A 53 13.62 1.89 -20.55
C ASP A 53 13.73 3.43 -20.58
N GLY A 54 14.93 3.97 -20.32
CA GLY A 54 15.21 5.41 -20.21
C GLY A 54 14.60 6.04 -18.96
N GLY A 55 14.19 5.20 -18.00
CA GLY A 55 13.62 5.59 -16.73
C GLY A 55 14.71 6.02 -15.75
N TRP A 56 14.54 7.25 -15.29
CA TRP A 56 15.11 7.86 -14.09
C TRP A 56 16.52 7.47 -13.60
N PRO A 57 17.51 8.36 -13.72
CA PRO A 57 18.81 8.19 -13.06
C PRO A 57 18.80 8.37 -11.53
N TYR A 58 17.66 8.73 -10.92
CA TYR A 58 17.56 9.06 -9.49
C TYR A 58 16.90 7.96 -8.64
N PHE A 59 16.27 6.96 -9.28
CA PHE A 59 15.57 5.89 -8.56
C PHE A 59 16.49 4.70 -8.29
N SER A 60 17.44 4.89 -7.37
CA SER A 60 18.45 3.85 -7.07
C SER A 60 17.83 2.57 -6.51
N GLU A 61 18.52 1.44 -6.72
CA GLU A 61 18.25 0.17 -6.04
C GLU A 61 18.07 0.33 -4.52
N ARG A 62 18.90 1.18 -3.88
CA ARG A 62 18.80 1.46 -2.44
C ARG A 62 17.45 2.05 -2.07
N MET A 63 16.89 2.92 -2.91
CA MET A 63 15.58 3.52 -2.67
C MET A 63 14.46 2.47 -2.77
N LEU A 64 14.56 1.52 -3.71
CA LEU A 64 13.64 0.38 -3.80
C LEU A 64 13.72 -0.52 -2.58
N VAL A 65 14.92 -0.79 -2.06
CA VAL A 65 15.11 -1.56 -0.82
C VAL A 65 14.50 -0.85 0.37
N VAL A 66 14.74 0.46 0.53
CA VAL A 66 14.16 1.27 1.62
C VAL A 66 12.64 1.29 1.53
N HIS A 67 12.09 1.51 0.33
CA HIS A 67 10.65 1.52 0.10
C HIS A 67 10.02 0.15 0.39
N GLY A 68 10.64 -0.92 -0.10
CA GLY A 68 10.20 -2.29 0.16
C GLY A 68 10.25 -2.65 1.64
N GLY A 69 11.34 -2.33 2.33
CA GLY A 69 11.46 -2.54 3.79
C GLY A 69 10.42 -1.74 4.59
N ALA A 70 10.18 -0.49 4.22
CA ALA A 70 9.13 0.33 4.82
C ALA A 70 7.72 -0.26 4.55
N SER A 71 7.49 -0.83 3.36
CA SER A 71 6.24 -1.53 3.04
C SER A 71 6.05 -2.79 3.90
N VAL A 72 7.12 -3.56 4.16
CA VAL A 72 7.08 -4.69 5.10
C VAL A 72 6.70 -4.22 6.50
N LEU A 73 7.34 -3.16 6.98
CA LEU A 73 7.03 -2.59 8.29
C LEU A 73 5.58 -2.11 8.36
N GLN A 74 5.08 -1.48 7.30
CA GLN A 74 3.70 -1.02 7.20
C GLN A 74 2.69 -2.18 7.29
N GLY A 75 2.96 -3.31 6.63
CA GLY A 75 2.06 -4.46 6.74
C GLY A 75 2.00 -5.05 8.15
N GLY A 76 3.16 -5.15 8.81
CA GLY A 76 3.23 -5.58 10.21
C GLY A 76 2.52 -4.62 11.17
N LEU A 77 2.73 -3.32 10.99
CA LEU A 77 2.08 -2.28 11.78
C LEU A 77 0.57 -2.26 11.55
N SER A 78 0.13 -2.32 10.30
CA SER A 78 -1.29 -2.38 9.93
C SER A 78 -1.97 -3.61 10.53
N PHE A 79 -1.36 -4.79 10.46
CA PHE A 79 -1.92 -5.98 11.11
C PHE A 79 -2.01 -5.81 12.64
N GLY A 80 -0.95 -5.29 13.25
CA GLY A 80 -0.92 -5.03 14.69
C GLY A 80 -1.97 -4.02 15.16
N SER A 81 -2.10 -2.89 14.45
CA SER A 81 -3.05 -1.82 14.76
C SER A 81 -4.49 -2.24 14.45
N ASP A 82 -4.73 -2.81 13.28
CA ASP A 82 -6.06 -2.97 12.69
C ASP A 82 -6.74 -4.28 13.06
N VAL A 83 -5.95 -5.29 13.41
CA VAL A 83 -6.45 -6.61 13.79
C VAL A 83 -6.23 -6.82 15.28
N LEU A 84 -4.98 -6.82 15.74
CA LEU A 84 -4.67 -7.24 17.12
C LEU A 84 -5.13 -6.20 18.16
N LEU A 85 -4.88 -4.92 17.91
CA LEU A 85 -5.12 -3.83 18.86
C LEU A 85 -6.35 -3.00 18.53
N VAL A 86 -7.16 -3.43 17.57
CA VAL A 86 -8.41 -2.76 17.23
C VAL A 86 -9.30 -2.56 18.47
N GLY A 87 -9.82 -1.33 18.59
CA GLY A 87 -10.63 -0.90 19.73
C GLY A 87 -9.85 -0.59 21.01
N LYS A 88 -8.52 -0.80 21.06
CA LYS A 88 -7.65 -0.46 22.20
C LYS A 88 -6.80 0.78 21.89
N PRO A 89 -6.39 1.58 22.90
CA PRO A 89 -5.37 2.60 22.69
C PRO A 89 -3.98 1.96 22.52
N SER A 90 -3.18 2.44 21.56
CA SER A 90 -1.80 1.98 21.33
C SER A 90 -1.02 2.96 20.44
N LEU A 91 0.28 3.11 20.71
CA LEU A 91 1.23 3.84 19.86
C LEU A 91 1.39 3.19 18.48
N LEU A 92 1.07 1.90 18.34
CA LEU A 92 1.11 1.22 17.04
C LEU A 92 0.12 1.84 16.04
N HIS A 93 -1.03 2.35 16.49
CA HIS A 93 -1.94 3.08 15.59
C HIS A 93 -1.34 4.39 15.08
N LEU A 94 -0.52 5.05 15.90
CA LEU A 94 0.15 6.29 15.53
C LEU A 94 1.25 5.99 14.50
N ALA A 95 2.10 5.01 14.81
CA ALA A 95 3.17 4.56 13.92
C ALA A 95 2.63 4.11 12.56
N ASP A 96 1.59 3.26 12.56
CA ASP A 96 0.91 2.78 11.36
C ASP A 96 0.38 3.93 10.50
N ARG A 97 -0.31 4.92 11.10
CA ARG A 97 -0.82 6.07 10.34
C ARG A 97 0.28 6.95 9.76
N VAL A 98 1.32 7.24 10.55
CA VAL A 98 2.44 8.08 10.10
C VAL A 98 3.14 7.39 8.94
N LEU A 99 3.45 6.10 9.08
CA LEU A 99 4.10 5.34 8.04
C LEU A 99 3.22 5.18 6.80
N ALA A 100 1.92 4.93 6.96
CA ALA A 100 0.96 4.89 5.85
C ALA A 100 0.92 6.22 5.09
N VAL A 101 0.92 7.37 5.78
CA VAL A 101 0.94 8.69 5.14
C VAL A 101 2.24 8.91 4.39
N VAL A 102 3.38 8.62 5.02
CA VAL A 102 4.71 8.77 4.39
C VAL A 102 4.82 7.88 3.16
N LEU A 103 4.43 6.61 3.26
CA LEU A 103 4.46 5.67 2.14
C LEU A 103 3.47 6.02 1.04
N THR A 104 2.27 6.52 1.39
CA THR A 104 1.31 6.97 0.38
C THR A 104 1.84 8.20 -0.35
N LEU A 105 2.40 9.19 0.36
CA LEU A 105 2.99 10.38 -0.26
C LEU A 105 4.20 10.02 -1.12
N LEU A 106 5.05 9.09 -0.64
CA LEU A 106 6.18 8.60 -1.40
C LEU A 106 5.70 7.83 -2.63
N GLY A 107 4.70 6.95 -2.51
CA GLY A 107 4.08 6.24 -3.62
C GLY A 107 3.47 7.19 -4.65
N VAL A 108 2.66 8.17 -4.22
CA VAL A 108 2.10 9.21 -5.10
C VAL A 108 3.19 10.05 -5.75
N TYR A 109 4.25 10.39 -5.00
CA TYR A 109 5.40 11.09 -5.56
C TYR A 109 6.02 10.25 -6.67
N ILE A 110 6.37 8.99 -6.41
CA ILE A 110 7.02 8.10 -7.39
C ILE A 110 6.10 7.81 -8.58
N GLU A 111 4.84 7.45 -8.33
CA GLU A 111 3.84 7.18 -9.38
C GLU A 111 3.55 8.44 -10.21
N GLY A 112 3.30 9.59 -9.57
CA GLY A 112 3.06 10.85 -10.26
C GLY A 112 4.27 11.29 -11.10
N LEU A 113 5.45 11.08 -10.56
CA LEU A 113 6.71 11.25 -11.26
C LEU A 113 6.83 10.30 -12.46
N VAL A 114 6.52 9.01 -12.29
CA VAL A 114 6.51 8.00 -13.37
C VAL A 114 5.48 8.36 -14.46
N LEU A 115 4.34 8.91 -14.09
CA LEU A 115 3.30 9.37 -15.01
C LEU A 115 3.71 10.64 -15.77
N LEU A 116 4.38 11.59 -15.10
CA LEU A 116 4.77 12.87 -15.70
C LEU A 116 6.06 12.81 -16.52
N CYS A 117 6.99 11.94 -16.13
CA CYS A 117 8.35 11.91 -16.68
C CYS A 117 8.71 10.56 -17.31
N GLY A 118 7.91 9.51 -17.10
CA GLY A 118 8.19 8.18 -17.60
C GLY A 118 7.80 8.00 -19.07
N ARG A 119 8.55 7.14 -19.77
CA ARG A 119 8.22 6.65 -21.12
C ARG A 119 7.33 5.40 -21.09
N LEU A 120 6.62 5.13 -19.98
CA LEU A 120 5.72 3.99 -19.88
C LEU A 120 4.59 4.10 -20.92
N SER A 121 4.08 2.95 -21.38
CA SER A 121 2.95 2.95 -22.30
C SER A 121 1.72 3.61 -21.66
N LEU A 122 0.96 4.36 -22.45
CA LEU A 122 -0.26 5.04 -21.99
C LEU A 122 -1.24 4.10 -21.25
N PRO A 123 -1.46 2.83 -21.69
CA PRO A 123 -2.29 1.89 -20.94
C PRO A 123 -1.77 1.59 -19.54
N LEU A 124 -0.45 1.46 -19.36
CA LEU A 124 0.16 1.18 -18.07
C LEU A 124 0.04 2.38 -17.12
N GLN A 125 0.26 3.59 -17.65
CA GLN A 125 0.03 4.84 -16.94
C GLN A 125 -1.43 4.97 -16.48
N ALA A 126 -2.39 4.71 -17.38
CA ALA A 126 -3.80 4.75 -17.07
C ALA A 126 -4.20 3.71 -16.01
N LEU A 127 -3.64 2.51 -16.07
CA LEU A 127 -3.86 1.46 -15.07
C LEU A 127 -3.35 1.89 -13.69
N MET A 128 -2.11 2.41 -13.60
CA MET A 128 -1.53 2.91 -12.35
C MET A 128 -2.39 4.00 -11.72
N ALA A 129 -2.72 5.03 -12.51
CA ALA A 129 -3.56 6.14 -12.07
C ALA A 129 -4.98 5.66 -11.65
N GLY A 130 -5.56 4.72 -12.39
CA GLY A 130 -6.86 4.13 -12.08
C GLY A 130 -6.86 3.36 -10.77
N LEU A 131 -5.85 2.54 -10.52
CA LEU A 131 -5.70 1.78 -9.27
C LEU A 131 -5.49 2.72 -8.07
N LEU A 132 -4.66 3.76 -8.22
CA LEU A 132 -4.46 4.77 -7.19
C LEU A 132 -5.77 5.50 -6.86
N CYS A 133 -6.51 5.95 -7.89
CA CYS A 133 -7.81 6.60 -7.71
C CYS A 133 -8.84 5.68 -7.04
N ALA A 134 -8.91 4.41 -7.44
CA ALA A 134 -9.79 3.43 -6.82
C ALA A 134 -9.43 3.20 -5.34
N SER A 135 -8.14 3.08 -5.03
CA SER A 135 -7.61 2.95 -3.68
C SER A 135 -8.01 4.14 -2.80
N LEU A 136 -7.82 5.37 -3.29
CA LEU A 136 -8.25 6.59 -2.59
C LEU A 136 -9.77 6.64 -2.38
N ALA A 137 -10.57 6.28 -3.38
CA ALA A 137 -12.02 6.23 -3.26
C ALA A 137 -12.46 5.25 -2.14
N HIS A 138 -11.82 4.08 -2.08
CA HIS A 138 -12.08 3.09 -1.03
C HIS A 138 -11.64 3.57 0.37
N HIS A 139 -10.54 4.31 0.48
CA HIS A 139 -10.14 4.95 1.75
C HIS A 139 -11.18 5.95 2.24
N PHE A 140 -11.67 6.83 1.37
CA PHE A 140 -12.72 7.79 1.73
C PHE A 140 -14.03 7.09 2.11
N ARG A 141 -14.39 6.04 1.38
CA ARG A 141 -15.57 5.21 1.69
C ARG A 141 -15.44 4.50 3.04
N ALA A 142 -14.25 4.01 3.40
CA ALA A 142 -14.00 3.44 4.72
C ALA A 142 -14.16 4.49 5.84
N LYS A 143 -13.67 5.72 5.63
CA LYS A 143 -13.88 6.83 6.58
C LYS A 143 -15.34 7.22 6.72
N ALA A 144 -16.09 7.29 5.61
CA ALA A 144 -17.53 7.55 5.64
C ALA A 144 -18.26 6.44 6.39
N ALA A 145 -17.92 5.17 6.16
CA ALA A 145 -18.50 4.04 6.86
C ALA A 145 -18.26 4.08 8.39
N ILE A 146 -17.13 4.61 8.85
CA ILE A 146 -16.90 4.85 10.29
C ILE A 146 -17.88 5.89 10.83
N ARG A 147 -18.03 7.02 10.12
CA ARG A 147 -18.96 8.09 10.51
C ARG A 147 -20.40 7.58 10.55
N ASP A 148 -20.79 6.85 9.52
CA ASP A 148 -22.15 6.34 9.33
C ASP A 148 -22.38 5.01 10.09
N GLN A 149 -21.37 4.53 10.80
CA GLN A 149 -21.42 3.32 11.62
C GLN A 149 -21.82 2.05 10.83
N VAL A 150 -21.39 1.94 9.57
CA VAL A 150 -21.69 0.79 8.68
C VAL A 150 -20.52 -0.18 8.61
N TYR A 151 -20.58 -1.25 9.42
CA TYR A 151 -19.49 -2.23 9.58
C TYR A 151 -19.03 -2.88 8.26
N HIS A 152 -19.95 -3.47 7.49
CA HIS A 152 -19.58 -4.24 6.29
C HIS A 152 -18.91 -3.37 5.22
N THR A 153 -19.43 -2.15 5.02
CA THR A 153 -18.83 -1.17 4.10
C THR A 153 -17.43 -0.78 4.54
N TYR A 154 -17.20 -0.64 5.85
CA TYR A 154 -15.88 -0.37 6.39
C TYR A 154 -14.91 -1.52 6.09
N VAL A 155 -15.25 -2.75 6.46
CA VAL A 155 -14.39 -3.94 6.24
C VAL A 155 -14.03 -4.09 4.78
N TRP A 156 -15.03 -4.05 3.90
CA TRP A 156 -14.85 -4.23 2.47
C TRP A 156 -13.99 -3.12 1.86
N SER A 157 -14.35 -1.86 2.12
CA SER A 157 -13.62 -0.73 1.54
C SER A 157 -12.19 -0.64 2.05
N HIS A 158 -11.95 -0.94 3.34
CA HIS A 158 -10.61 -0.92 3.89
C HIS A 158 -9.74 -2.07 3.37
N THR A 159 -10.33 -3.25 3.15
CA THR A 159 -9.67 -4.39 2.49
C THR A 159 -9.26 -4.01 1.06
N LEU A 160 -10.19 -3.45 0.28
CA LEU A 160 -9.91 -3.01 -1.09
C LEU A 160 -8.93 -1.85 -1.16
N TRP A 161 -8.92 -0.97 -0.16
CA TRP A 161 -7.89 0.07 -0.05
C TRP A 161 -6.49 -0.56 0.11
N HIS A 162 -6.30 -1.50 1.04
CA HIS A 162 -5.02 -2.19 1.21
C HIS A 162 -4.56 -2.87 -0.08
N LEU A 163 -5.45 -3.62 -0.72
CA LEU A 163 -5.14 -4.32 -1.98
C LEU A 163 -4.88 -3.33 -3.12
N GLY A 164 -5.62 -2.22 -3.19
CA GLY A 164 -5.46 -1.19 -4.21
C GLY A 164 -4.11 -0.47 -4.10
N VAL A 165 -3.67 -0.08 -2.89
CA VAL A 165 -2.32 0.47 -2.68
C VAL A 165 -1.26 -0.57 -3.04
N CYS A 166 -1.46 -1.84 -2.63
CA CYS A 166 -0.53 -2.90 -2.98
C CYS A 166 -0.51 -3.20 -4.49
N ALA A 167 -1.56 -2.86 -5.25
CA ALA A 167 -1.64 -3.13 -6.67
C ALA A 167 -1.06 -2.00 -7.53
N SER A 168 -1.14 -0.74 -7.07
CA SER A 168 -0.79 0.44 -7.89
C SER A 168 0.70 0.52 -8.24
N PHE A 169 1.57 0.02 -7.36
CA PHE A 169 3.03 0.16 -7.53
C PHE A 169 3.73 -1.09 -8.10
N PRO A 170 3.57 -2.32 -7.56
CA PRO A 170 4.32 -3.48 -8.02
C PRO A 170 3.70 -4.21 -9.19
N ILE A 171 2.37 -4.32 -9.31
CA ILE A 171 1.76 -5.15 -10.36
C ILE A 171 2.16 -4.63 -11.75
N PRO A 172 2.12 -3.31 -12.03
CA PRO A 172 2.68 -2.74 -13.25
C PRO A 172 4.15 -3.10 -13.48
N MET A 173 4.98 -3.06 -12.42
CA MET A 173 6.39 -3.41 -12.50
C MET A 173 6.59 -4.91 -12.73
N THR A 174 5.99 -5.79 -11.91
CA THR A 174 5.99 -7.25 -12.06
C THR A 174 5.43 -7.68 -13.41
N LEU A 175 4.45 -7.00 -14.00
CA LEU A 175 4.00 -7.33 -15.36
C LEU A 175 5.03 -6.92 -16.42
N ALA A 176 5.77 -5.84 -16.19
CA ALA A 176 6.81 -5.37 -17.11
C ALA A 176 8.11 -6.21 -17.01
N ILE A 177 8.52 -6.62 -15.81
CA ILE A 177 9.77 -7.39 -15.58
C ILE A 177 9.55 -8.88 -15.34
N GLY A 178 8.39 -9.28 -14.85
CA GLY A 178 8.09 -10.62 -14.38
C GLY A 178 8.31 -11.70 -15.43
N PRO A 179 7.93 -11.52 -16.71
CA PRO A 179 8.27 -12.49 -17.74
C PRO A 179 9.79 -12.70 -17.89
N ARG A 180 10.60 -11.64 -17.79
CA ARG A 180 12.07 -11.73 -17.93
C ARG A 180 12.73 -12.33 -16.68
N VAL A 181 12.28 -11.92 -15.49
CA VAL A 181 12.77 -12.44 -14.20
C VAL A 181 12.37 -13.89 -13.96
N ILE A 182 11.13 -14.28 -14.30
CA ILE A 182 10.65 -15.67 -14.16
C ILE A 182 11.38 -16.61 -15.13
N LEU A 183 11.71 -16.11 -16.32
CA LEU A 183 12.43 -16.89 -17.34
C LEU A 183 13.95 -16.88 -17.15
N GLY A 184 14.50 -16.19 -16.15
CA GLY A 184 15.94 -16.10 -15.90
C GLY A 184 16.71 -15.44 -17.06
N LEU A 185 16.08 -14.50 -17.75
CA LEU A 185 16.65 -13.80 -18.91
C LEU A 185 17.42 -12.52 -18.50
N GLU A 186 17.99 -12.52 -17.30
CA GLU A 186 18.89 -11.46 -16.78
C GLU A 186 20.36 -11.85 -16.93
#